data_AF-A0A7G7BDN8-F1
#
_entry.id   AF-A0A7G7BDN8-F1
#
_cell.length_a   1.000
_cell.length_b   1.000
_cell.length_c   1.000
_cell.angle_alpha   90.00
_cell.angle_beta   90.00
_cell.angle_gamma   90.00
#
_symmetry.space_group_name_H-M   'P 1'
#
loop_
_entity.id
_entity.type
_entity.pdbx_description
1 polymer ?
#
loop_
_entity_poly.entity_id
_entity_poly.type
_entity_poly.pdbx_seq_one_letter_code
_entity_poly.pdbx_strand_id
1 'polypeptide(L)' 'MGRADVSSLLTVPLAATPGETPARGALTLLRTGERSPFSMAETKYVEMIVGHMAIVAEGLTGGGTEPAGDAG' A
#
# COMPACT_ATOMS: atom_id res chain seq x y z
N MET A 1 -14.04 -11.94 -21.00
CA MET A 1 -13.08 -11.09 -20.24
C MET A 1 -11.70 -11.74 -20.36
N GLY A 2 -10.72 -11.02 -20.93
CA GLY A 2 -9.38 -11.57 -21.19
C GLY A 2 -8.51 -11.61 -19.93
N ARG A 3 -7.70 -12.66 -19.79
CA ARG A 3 -6.67 -12.76 -18.75
C ARG A 3 -5.61 -11.69 -19.02
N ALA A 4 -5.27 -10.88 -18.02
CA ALA A 4 -4.15 -9.96 -18.12
C ALA A 4 -2.85 -10.78 -18.16
N ASP A 5 -2.07 -10.61 -19.22
CA ASP A 5 -0.74 -11.21 -19.33
C ASP A 5 0.25 -10.43 -18.46
N VAL A 6 0.31 -10.76 -17.17
CA VAL A 6 1.17 -10.12 -16.18
C VAL A 6 2.58 -10.67 -16.32
N SER A 7 3.53 -9.82 -16.72
CA SER A 7 4.94 -10.17 -16.89
C SER A 7 5.79 -9.84 -15.66
N SER A 8 5.37 -8.87 -14.85
CA SER A 8 6.03 -8.56 -13.58
C SER A 8 5.10 -7.89 -12.58
N LEU A 9 5.42 -8.04 -11.30
CA LEU A 9 4.72 -7.38 -10.19
C LEU A 9 5.71 -6.81 -9.18
N LEU A 10 5.30 -5.76 -8.48
CA LEU A 10 6.01 -5.18 -7.34
C LEU A 10 5.01 -4.98 -6.21
N THR A 11 5.31 -5.52 -5.03
CA THR A 11 4.49 -5.36 -3.83
C THR A 11 5.30 -4.68 -2.74
N VAL A 12 4.74 -3.63 -2.14
CA VAL A 12 5.37 -2.85 -1.07
C VAL A 12 4.39 -2.70 0.10
N PRO A 13 4.80 -2.94 1.36
CA PRO A 13 3.92 -2.84 2.53
C PRO A 13 3.53 -1.39 2.80
N LEU A 14 2.25 -1.15 3.05
CA LEU A 14 1.74 0.15 3.48
C LEU A 14 1.97 0.32 4.99
N ALA A 15 3.02 1.07 5.32
CA ALA A 15 3.44 1.36 6.69
C ALA A 15 3.72 2.86 6.84
N ALA A 16 3.25 3.48 7.92
CA ALA A 16 3.51 4.88 8.25
C ALA A 16 4.95 5.09 8.73
N THR A 17 5.56 4.08 9.35
CA THR A 17 6.97 4.10 9.73
C THR A 17 7.71 2.85 9.22
N PRO A 18 9.02 2.97 8.90
CA PRO A 18 9.82 1.81 8.54
C PRO A 18 9.80 0.75 9.64
N GLY A 19 9.37 -0.47 9.32
CA GLY A 19 9.31 -1.58 10.27
C GLY A 19 8.01 -1.72 11.07
N GLU A 20 6.98 -0.92 10.79
CA GLU A 20 5.65 -1.08 11.39
C GLU A 20 5.11 -2.51 11.19
N THR A 21 4.68 -3.13 12.29
CA THR A 21 4.06 -4.47 12.29
C THR A 21 2.82 -4.50 13.20
N PRO A 22 1.66 -4.99 12.71
CA PRO A 22 1.39 -5.41 11.33
C PRO A 22 1.37 -4.20 10.38
N ALA A 23 1.78 -4.40 9.12
CA ALA A 23 1.58 -3.40 8.08
C ALA A 23 0.07 -3.15 7.88
N ARG A 24 -0.31 -1.92 7.56
CA ARG A 24 -1.72 -1.51 7.40
C ARG A 24 -2.36 -2.06 6.13
N GLY A 25 -1.53 -2.49 5.19
CA GLY A 25 -1.93 -3.04 3.91
C GLY A 25 -0.72 -3.22 3.00
N ALA A 26 -0.95 -3.33 1.68
CA ALA A 26 0.12 -3.36 0.69
C ALA A 26 -0.33 -2.69 -0.62
N LEU A 27 0.61 -2.02 -1.29
CA LEU A 27 0.45 -1.57 -2.67
C LEU A 27 1.06 -2.62 -3.61
N THR A 28 0.26 -3.16 -4.51
CA THR A 28 0.72 -4.08 -5.56
C THR A 28 0.55 -3.45 -6.93
N LEU A 29 1.66 -3.29 -7.65
CA LEU A 29 1.68 -2.87 -9.04
C LEU A 29 1.86 -4.08 -9.94
N LEU A 30 1.03 -4.17 -10.98
CA LEU A 30 1.10 -5.21 -12.00
C LEU A 30 1.51 -4.58 -13.32
N ARG A 31 2.42 -5.23 -14.05
CA ARG A 31 2.87 -4.83 -15.36
C ARG A 31 2.58 -5.94 -16.35
N THR A 32 2.08 -5.57 -17.52
CA THR A 32 1.66 -6.51 -18.56
C THR A 32 2.51 -6.38 -19.83
N GLY A 33 2.54 -7.44 -20.65
CA GLY A 33 3.29 -7.51 -21.91
C GLY A 33 4.81 -7.60 -21.73
N GLU A 34 5.58 -7.49 -22.82
CA GLU A 34 7.04 -7.68 -22.86
C GLU A 34 7.87 -6.54 -22.22
N ARG A 35 7.32 -5.87 -21.20
CA ARG A 35 8.07 -4.83 -20.48
C ARG A 35 9.06 -5.46 -19.51
N SER A 36 10.22 -4.81 -19.34
CA SER A 36 11.22 -5.23 -18.36
C SER A 36 10.65 -5.29 -16.94
N PRO A 37 11.22 -6.14 -16.06
CA PRO A 37 10.89 -6.12 -14.63
C PRO A 37 11.08 -4.74 -14.00
N PHE A 38 10.44 -4.50 -12.86
CA PHE A 38 10.64 -3.28 -12.08
C PHE A 38 12.11 -3.17 -11.65
N SER A 39 12.72 -2.04 -11.98
CA SER A 39 14.06 -1.67 -11.59
C SER A 39 14.11 -1.22 -10.12
N MET A 40 15.31 -1.21 -9.54
CA MET A 40 15.52 -0.68 -8.18
C MET A 40 15.15 0.79 -8.05
N ALA A 41 15.34 1.60 -9.12
CA ALA A 41 14.93 3.00 -9.12
C ALA A 41 13.41 3.13 -9.02
N GLU A 42 12.66 2.33 -9.81
CA GLU A 42 11.20 2.28 -9.73
C GLU A 42 10.73 1.83 -8.35
N THR A 43 11.36 0.81 -7.76
CA THR A 43 11.04 0.38 -6.39
C THR A 43 11.16 1.52 -5.38
N LYS A 44 12.24 2.31 -5.42
CA LYS A 44 12.42 3.47 -4.52
C LYS A 44 11.35 4.53 -4.68
N TYR A 45 10.90 4.80 -5.91
CA TYR A 45 9.79 5.72 -6.14
C TYR A 45 8.49 5.17 -5.55
N VAL A 46 8.25 3.87 -5.68
CA VAL A 46 7.06 3.22 -5.12
C VAL A 46 7.08 3.24 -3.59
N GLU A 47 8.23 3.01 -2.95
CA GLU A 47 8.38 3.17 -1.50
C GLU A 47 8.01 4.58 -1.04
N MET A 48 8.44 5.61 -1.77
CA MET A 48 8.07 7.01 -1.48
C MET A 48 6.57 7.26 -1.66
N ILE A 49 5.94 6.71 -2.70
CA ILE A 49 4.49 6.82 -2.92
C ILE A 49 3.72 6.15 -1.78
N VAL A 50 4.16 4.97 -1.36
CA VAL A 50 3.53 4.20 -0.28
C VAL A 50 3.59 4.96 1.04
N GLY A 51 4.69 5.64 1.36
CA GLY A 51 4.77 6.50 2.54
C GLY A 51 3.69 7.59 2.57
N HIS A 52 3.43 8.24 1.43
CA HIS A 52 2.35 9.23 1.32
C HIS A 52 0.97 8.59 1.46
N MET A 53 0.75 7.42 0.85
CA MET A 53 -0.51 6.68 0.98
C MET A 53 -0.78 6.26 2.43
N ALA A 54 0.26 5.91 3.20
CA ALA A 54 0.11 5.49 4.58
C ALA A 54 -0.41 6.63 5.48
N ILE A 55 0.07 7.86 5.24
CA ILE A 55 -0.41 9.08 5.91
C ILE A 55 -1.89 9.32 5.60
N VAL A 56 -2.30 9.19 4.33
CA VAL A 56 -3.71 9.37 3.94
C VAL A 56 -4.60 8.29 4.55
N ALA A 57 -4.15 7.03 4.56
CA ALA A 57 -4.87 5.92 5.15
C ALA A 57 -5.12 6.13 6.66
N GLU A 58 -4.16 6.73 7.37
CA GLU A 58 -4.25 7.08 8.79
C GLU A 58 -5.45 8.00 9.08
N GLY A 59 -5.62 9.04 8.24
CA GLY A 59 -6.74 9.99 8.35
C GLY A 59 -8.11 9.37 8.01
N LEU A 60 -8.15 8.36 7.14
CA LEU A 60 -9.39 7.63 6.81
C LEU A 60 -9.83 6.67 7.93
N THR A 61 -8.87 6.14 8.70
CA THR A 61 -9.16 5.25 9.85
C THR A 61 -9.59 6.00 11.12
N GLY A 62 -9.40 7.32 11.19
CA GLY A 62 -9.76 8.16 12.35
C GLY A 62 -11.26 8.49 12.49
N GLY A 63 -12.12 8.02 11.58
CA GLY A 63 -13.57 8.30 11.57
C GLY A 63 -14.44 7.33 12.38
N GLY A 64 -13.85 6.56 13.29
CA GLY A 64 -14.54 5.54 14.09
C GLY A 64 -14.30 5.71 15.60
N THR A 65 -14.53 6.90 16.15
CA THR A 65 -14.82 7.00 17.58
C THR A 65 -16.20 6.41 17.82
N GLU A 66 -16.29 5.11 18.14
CA GLU A 66 -17.43 4.62 18.90
C GLU A 66 -17.48 5.41 20.21
N PRO A 67 -18.59 6.10 20.53
CA PRO A 67 -18.72 6.75 21.83
C PRO A 67 -18.67 5.65 22.89
N ALA A 68 -17.67 5.76 23.77
CA ALA A 68 -17.57 4.92 24.96
C ALA A 68 -18.92 4.94 25.67
N GLY A 69 -19.58 3.79 25.70
CA GLY A 69 -20.83 3.60 26.42
C GLY A 69 -20.63 3.99 27.88
N ASP A 70 -21.35 5.04 28.27
CA ASP A 70 -21.59 5.44 29.64
C ASP A 70 -22.32 4.29 30.34
N ALA A 71 -21.58 3.50 31.13
CA ALA A 71 -22.14 2.55 32.08
C ALA A 71 -22.29 3.31 33.41
N GLY A 72 -23.53 3.67 33.71
CA GLY A 72 -23.92 4.34 34.96
C GLY A 72 -23.80 3.49 36.21
#